data_AF-A0AAU5IBJ5-F1
#
_entry.id   AF-A0AAU5IBJ5-F1
#
_cell.length_a   1.000
_cell.length_b   1.000
_cell.length_c   1.000
_cell.angle_alpha   90.00
_cell.angle_beta   90.00
_cell.angle_gamma   90.00
#
_symmetry.space_group_name_H-M   'P 1'
#
loop_
_entity.id
_entity.type
_entity.pdbx_description
1 polymer ?
#
loop_
_entity_poly.entity_id
_entity_poly.type
_entity_poly.pdbx_seq_one_letter_code
_entity_poly.pdbx_strand_id
1 'polypeptide(L)'
;MKDADRGDEVYQPQQPEASDPADLLDAEDTLDNRDVADVLDEGYSPPERPWAVEDRGTTASEQHSGETLEGRLARELPEISGEPGDGVGDVPDGNGEPWDGEVGTVRAGRLTRELDRNDPDTTAGEDVGIDGAAASAEEAAMHVVPDGQV
;
A
#
# COMPACT_ATOMS: atom_id res chain seq x y z
N MET A 1 -10.89 21.90 -59.56
CA MET A 1 -10.32 20.95 -58.57
C MET A 1 -8.91 21.39 -58.22
N LYS A 2 -8.75 21.97 -57.02
CA LYS A 2 -7.57 21.82 -56.19
C LYS A 2 -8.05 21.91 -54.75
N ASP A 3 -7.94 20.78 -54.08
CA ASP A 3 -8.44 20.46 -52.77
C ASP A 3 -7.62 21.18 -51.70
N ALA A 4 -8.27 21.97 -50.86
CA ALA A 4 -7.69 22.60 -49.68
C ALA A 4 -8.70 22.65 -48.52
N ASP A 5 -9.58 21.65 -48.45
CA ASP A 5 -10.69 21.60 -47.50
C ASP A 5 -10.81 20.23 -46.82
N ARG A 6 -9.72 19.81 -46.16
CA ARG A 6 -9.68 18.56 -45.40
C ARG A 6 -8.85 18.81 -44.14
N GLY A 7 -9.50 19.30 -43.08
CA GLY A 7 -8.87 19.35 -41.76
C GLY A 7 -9.63 20.10 -40.68
N ASP A 8 -10.58 20.98 -41.03
CA ASP A 8 -11.37 21.76 -40.07
C ASP A 8 -12.65 21.00 -39.62
N GLU A 9 -13.19 20.12 -40.45
CA GLU A 9 -14.43 19.37 -40.13
C GLU A 9 -14.23 18.18 -39.18
N VAL A 10 -13.03 17.98 -38.62
CA VAL A 10 -12.85 16.94 -37.60
C VAL A 10 -13.50 17.45 -36.33
N TYR A 11 -14.51 16.73 -35.84
CA TYR A 11 -15.02 16.91 -34.48
C TYR A 11 -13.83 16.92 -33.51
N GLN A 12 -13.42 18.11 -33.11
CA GLN A 12 -12.63 18.25 -31.91
C GLN A 12 -13.60 17.97 -30.78
N PRO A 13 -13.33 16.98 -29.91
CA PRO A 13 -14.09 16.92 -28.68
C PRO A 13 -13.97 18.30 -28.06
N GLN A 14 -15.11 18.99 -27.91
CA GLN A 14 -15.14 20.16 -27.05
C GLN A 14 -14.60 19.63 -25.74
N GLN A 15 -13.39 20.07 -25.38
CA GLN A 15 -12.89 19.85 -24.04
C GLN A 15 -14.03 20.37 -23.17
N PRO A 16 -14.64 19.54 -22.30
CA PRO A 16 -15.63 20.06 -21.38
C PRO A 16 -14.96 21.27 -20.74
N GLU A 17 -15.60 22.44 -20.91
CA GLU A 17 -15.17 23.76 -20.43
C GLU A 17 -14.19 23.53 -19.30
N ALA A 18 -12.89 23.70 -19.61
CA ALA A 18 -11.75 23.16 -18.88
C ALA A 18 -12.18 22.77 -17.47
N SER A 19 -12.43 21.47 -17.22
CA SER A 19 -12.98 20.97 -15.95
C SER A 19 -12.41 21.85 -14.87
N ASP A 20 -13.22 22.77 -14.34
CA ASP A 20 -12.74 23.77 -13.39
C ASP A 20 -12.01 22.93 -12.36
N PRO A 21 -10.67 23.07 -12.20
CA PRO A 21 -9.93 22.19 -11.31
C PRO A 21 -10.70 22.30 -10.01
N ALA A 22 -11.34 21.19 -9.60
CA ALA A 22 -12.37 21.23 -8.56
C ALA A 22 -11.81 22.11 -7.45
N ASP A 23 -12.45 23.27 -7.22
CA ASP A 23 -11.92 24.30 -6.32
C ASP A 23 -11.37 23.57 -5.10
N LEU A 24 -10.08 23.79 -4.81
CA LEU A 24 -9.46 23.10 -3.68
C LEU A 24 -10.32 23.42 -2.47
N LEU A 25 -10.73 22.37 -1.75
CA LEU A 25 -11.61 22.54 -0.60
C LEU A 25 -10.94 23.45 0.42
N ASP A 26 -11.66 24.48 0.87
CA ASP A 26 -11.14 25.45 1.82
C ASP A 26 -10.95 24.83 3.21
N ALA A 27 -10.25 25.55 4.09
CA ALA A 27 -10.06 25.14 5.48
C ALA A 27 -11.40 24.94 6.23
N GLU A 28 -12.46 25.64 5.83
CA GLU A 28 -13.79 25.45 6.41
C GLU A 28 -14.47 24.14 5.99
N ASP A 29 -14.13 23.60 4.82
CA ASP A 29 -14.66 22.34 4.31
C ASP A 29 -13.82 21.13 4.77
N THR A 30 -12.50 21.29 4.85
CA THR A 30 -11.57 20.21 5.25
C THR A 30 -11.35 20.13 6.76
N LEU A 31 -11.63 21.21 7.49
CA LEU A 31 -11.25 21.40 8.90
C LEU A 31 -9.74 21.23 9.15
N ASP A 32 -8.92 21.30 8.09
CA ASP A 32 -7.46 21.22 8.13
C ASP A 32 -6.89 22.63 7.92
N ASN A 33 -6.40 23.24 9.00
CA ASN A 33 -5.82 24.58 8.95
C ASN A 33 -4.29 24.49 8.89
N ARG A 34 -3.72 24.77 7.71
CA ARG A 34 -2.27 24.78 7.46
C ARG A 34 -1.63 26.16 7.59
N ASP A 35 -2.26 27.06 8.35
CA ASP A 35 -1.81 28.44 8.61
C ASP A 35 -1.66 29.33 7.35
N VAL A 36 -2.45 29.05 6.30
CA VAL A 36 -2.55 29.87 5.07
C VAL A 36 -3.97 30.44 4.93
N ALA A 37 -4.08 31.63 4.34
CA ALA A 37 -5.38 32.31 4.18
C ALA A 37 -6.18 31.78 2.99
N ASP A 38 -5.50 31.32 1.94
CA ASP A 38 -6.05 30.67 0.75
C ASP A 38 -5.24 29.39 0.52
N VAL A 39 -5.91 28.26 0.24
CA VAL A 39 -5.23 26.99 -0.06
C VAL A 39 -4.34 27.12 -1.31
N LEU A 40 -4.69 28.02 -2.22
CA LEU A 40 -3.90 28.34 -3.41
C LEU A 40 -2.60 29.10 -3.11
N ASP A 41 -2.43 29.65 -1.91
CA ASP A 41 -1.18 30.29 -1.48
C ASP A 41 -0.11 29.26 -1.07
N GLU A 42 -0.47 27.98 -0.87
CA GLU A 42 0.49 26.93 -0.53
C GLU A 42 1.32 26.53 -1.75
N GLY A 43 2.64 26.69 -1.65
CA GLY A 43 3.59 26.28 -2.68
C GLY A 43 4.20 24.92 -2.38
N TYR A 44 4.27 24.03 -3.38
CA TYR A 44 5.08 22.82 -3.28
C TYR A 44 6.57 23.17 -3.45
N SER A 45 7.37 22.89 -2.42
CA SER A 45 8.83 22.96 -2.51
C SER A 45 9.38 21.58 -2.90
N PRO A 46 9.83 21.37 -4.16
CA PRO A 46 10.40 20.09 -4.56
C PRO A 46 11.70 19.83 -3.78
N PRO A 47 12.09 18.55 -3.60
CA PRO A 47 13.35 18.21 -2.95
C PRO A 47 14.54 18.93 -3.61
N GLU A 48 15.45 19.48 -2.80
CA GLU A 48 16.66 20.16 -3.30
C GLU A 48 17.62 19.24 -4.06
N ARG A 49 17.36 17.93 -4.04
CA ARG A 49 18.14 16.93 -4.77
C ARG A 49 17.22 15.97 -5.51
N PRO A 50 17.59 15.56 -6.73
CA PRO A 50 16.86 14.54 -7.46
C PRO A 50 16.91 13.21 -6.69
N TRP A 51 15.78 12.51 -6.67
CA TRP A 51 15.64 11.20 -6.02
C TRP A 51 15.94 10.07 -7.01
N ALA A 52 16.61 9.02 -6.54
CA ALA A 52 16.89 7.79 -7.27
C ALA A 52 17.65 7.92 -8.62
N VAL A 53 18.14 9.11 -8.99
CA VAL A 53 18.97 9.31 -10.20
C VAL A 53 20.30 8.57 -10.15
N GLU A 54 20.81 8.28 -8.95
CA GLU A 54 22.03 7.50 -8.74
C GLU A 54 21.70 6.04 -8.35
N ASP A 55 20.43 5.63 -8.40
CA ASP A 55 20.03 4.25 -8.15
C ASP A 55 20.26 3.38 -9.41
N ARG A 56 20.29 2.06 -9.22
CA ARG A 56 20.41 1.11 -10.33
C ARG A 56 19.21 1.17 -11.27
N GLY A 57 19.46 0.94 -12.56
CA GLY A 57 18.40 0.88 -13.58
C GLY A 57 18.19 2.20 -14.31
N THR A 58 19.03 3.19 -14.02
CA THR A 58 19.06 4.48 -14.71
C THR A 58 19.84 4.42 -16.03
N THR A 59 20.68 3.40 -16.22
CA THR A 59 21.42 3.18 -17.47
C THR A 59 20.79 2.09 -18.35
N ALA A 60 20.96 2.21 -19.68
CA ALA A 60 20.44 1.22 -20.64
C ALA A 60 21.01 -0.20 -20.40
N SER A 61 22.28 -0.30 -19.99
CA SER A 61 22.91 -1.58 -19.69
C SER A 61 22.29 -2.27 -18.47
N GLU A 62 21.95 -1.49 -17.44
CA GLU A 62 21.31 -2.02 -16.23
C GLU A 62 19.87 -2.42 -16.50
N GLN A 63 19.12 -1.66 -17.29
CA GLN A 63 17.77 -2.07 -17.70
C GLN A 63 17.79 -3.37 -18.51
N HIS A 64 18.79 -3.56 -19.38
CA HIS A 64 18.93 -4.79 -20.14
C HIS A 64 19.33 -5.98 -19.26
N SER A 65 20.23 -5.77 -18.31
CA SER A 65 20.73 -6.84 -17.42
C SER A 65 19.77 -7.15 -16.28
N GLY A 66 18.93 -6.19 -15.91
CA GLY A 66 18.09 -6.24 -14.72
C GLY A 66 18.89 -6.17 -13.42
N GLU A 67 18.17 -6.09 -12.30
CA GLU A 67 18.75 -6.23 -10.97
C GLU A 67 18.69 -7.70 -10.51
N THR A 68 19.78 -8.17 -9.90
CA THR A 68 19.83 -9.50 -9.28
C THR A 68 18.94 -9.57 -8.03
N LEU A 69 18.39 -10.75 -7.74
CA LEU A 69 17.59 -10.97 -6.52
C LEU A 69 18.36 -10.59 -5.24
N GLU A 70 19.63 -11.00 -5.11
CA GLU A 70 20.47 -10.63 -3.96
C GLU A 70 20.66 -9.12 -3.81
N GLY A 71 20.77 -8.39 -4.92
CA GLY A 71 20.82 -6.92 -4.92
C GLY A 71 19.55 -6.30 -4.35
N ARG A 72 18.37 -6.83 -4.73
CA ARG A 72 17.08 -6.39 -4.21
C ARG A 72 16.94 -6.67 -2.71
N LEU A 73 17.31 -7.88 -2.28
CA LEU A 73 17.28 -8.29 -0.88
C LEU A 73 18.24 -7.45 -0.01
N ALA A 74 19.42 -7.09 -0.53
CA ALA A 74 20.36 -6.26 0.21
C ALA A 74 19.86 -4.82 0.45
N ARG A 75 18.87 -4.36 -0.33
CA ARG A 75 18.23 -3.04 -0.16
C ARG A 75 16.96 -3.10 0.69
N GLU A 76 16.46 -4.30 1.00
CA GLU A 76 15.27 -4.48 1.82
C GLU A 76 15.53 -3.93 3.22
N LEU A 77 14.59 -3.12 3.72
CA LEU A 77 14.61 -2.67 5.10
C LEU A 77 13.77 -3.64 5.95
N PRO A 78 14.20 -3.96 7.18
CA PRO A 78 13.37 -4.73 8.09
C PRO A 78 12.01 -4.07 8.27
N GLU A 79 10.97 -4.90 8.39
CA GLU A 79 9.65 -4.42 8.76
C GLU A 79 9.72 -3.71 10.12
N ILE A 80 9.15 -2.51 10.18
CA ILE A 80 9.05 -1.76 11.42
C ILE A 80 7.85 -2.35 12.15
N SER A 81 8.07 -2.94 13.33
CA SER A 81 6.96 -3.32 14.20
C SER A 81 6.11 -2.08 14.46
N GLY A 82 4.78 -2.20 14.37
CA GLY A 82 3.86 -1.12 14.72
C GLY A 82 4.13 -0.55 16.12
N GLU A 83 3.55 0.62 16.41
CA GLU A 83 3.68 1.24 17.72
C GLU A 83 3.29 0.24 18.83
N PRO A 84 4.05 0.16 19.94
CA PRO A 84 3.69 -0.69 21.05
C PRO A 84 2.29 -0.31 21.54
N GLY A 85 1.35 -1.26 21.52
CA GLY A 85 0.03 -1.05 22.09
C GLY A 85 0.10 -0.76 23.60
N ASP A 86 -0.97 -0.19 24.14
CA ASP A 86 -1.15 0.06 25.57
C ASP A 86 -1.40 -1.23 26.40
N GLY A 87 -1.39 -2.39 25.72
CA GLY A 87 -1.70 -3.70 26.28
C GLY A 87 -3.19 -3.95 26.47
N VAL A 88 -4.06 -3.05 25.99
CA VAL A 88 -5.51 -3.11 26.09
C VAL A 88 -6.11 -3.06 24.69
N GLY A 89 -6.25 -4.24 24.08
CA GLY A 89 -7.02 -4.36 22.84
C GLY A 89 -6.23 -4.15 21.56
N ASP A 90 -6.93 -4.27 20.45
CA ASP A 90 -6.41 -4.34 19.08
C ASP A 90 -6.04 -2.96 18.49
N VAL A 91 -6.44 -1.87 19.15
CA VAL A 91 -6.23 -0.50 18.67
C VAL A 91 -5.52 0.34 19.74
N PRO A 92 -4.24 0.74 19.53
CA PRO A 92 -3.54 1.68 20.40
C PRO A 92 -4.29 3.02 20.49
N ASP A 93 -4.38 3.58 21.70
CA ASP A 93 -5.06 4.87 21.99
C ASP A 93 -6.55 4.92 21.59
N GLY A 94 -7.16 3.75 21.33
CA GLY A 94 -8.58 3.60 20.96
C GLY A 94 -9.45 3.07 22.11
N ASN A 95 -10.73 2.87 21.82
CA ASN A 95 -11.61 2.07 22.68
C ASN A 95 -11.52 0.59 22.28
N GLY A 96 -10.30 0.04 22.23
CA GLY A 96 -10.09 -1.37 21.85
C GLY A 96 -10.80 -2.30 22.85
N GLU A 97 -11.37 -3.40 22.34
CA GLU A 97 -11.90 -4.45 23.22
C GLU A 97 -10.72 -5.20 23.87
N PRO A 98 -10.76 -5.54 25.17
CA PRO A 98 -9.68 -6.30 25.80
C PRO A 98 -9.40 -7.59 25.03
N TRP A 99 -8.13 -7.95 24.86
CA TRP A 99 -7.77 -9.24 24.26
C TRP A 99 -8.40 -10.37 25.06
N ASP A 100 -9.21 -11.18 24.39
CA ASP A 100 -9.80 -12.39 24.93
C ASP A 100 -9.23 -13.63 24.21
N GLY A 101 -9.86 -14.79 24.45
CA GLY A 101 -9.46 -16.05 23.83
C GLY A 101 -9.69 -16.14 22.32
N GLU A 102 -10.31 -15.13 21.69
CA GLU A 102 -10.60 -15.10 20.25
C GLU A 102 -9.55 -14.31 19.45
N VAL A 103 -8.59 -13.65 20.14
CA VAL A 103 -7.55 -12.81 19.53
C VAL A 103 -6.19 -13.52 19.57
N GLY A 104 -5.59 -13.72 18.40
CA GLY A 104 -4.25 -14.28 18.27
C GLY A 104 -3.16 -13.21 18.38
N THR A 105 -2.11 -13.46 19.17
CA THR A 105 -0.95 -12.56 19.32
C THR A 105 0.28 -13.00 18.51
N VAL A 106 0.20 -14.19 17.90
CA VAL A 106 1.26 -14.76 17.06
C VAL A 106 0.77 -14.75 15.63
N ARG A 107 1.51 -14.11 14.72
CA ARG A 107 1.21 -14.11 13.29
C ARG A 107 1.18 -15.54 12.76
N ALA A 108 0.16 -15.85 11.95
CA ALA A 108 0.10 -17.11 11.22
C ALA A 108 1.15 -17.13 10.10
N GLY A 109 1.78 -18.29 9.92
CA GLY A 109 2.69 -18.54 8.82
C GLY A 109 1.99 -19.06 7.56
N ARG A 110 2.78 -19.68 6.69
CA ARG A 110 2.27 -20.34 5.49
C ARG A 110 1.40 -21.52 5.90
N LEU A 111 0.14 -21.51 5.46
CA LEU A 111 -0.78 -22.62 5.67
C LEU A 111 -0.65 -23.63 4.54
N THR A 112 -0.39 -24.89 4.89
CA THR A 112 -0.33 -26.01 3.95
C THR A 112 -1.34 -27.07 4.33
N ARG A 113 -1.70 -27.92 3.38
CA ARG A 113 -2.62 -29.03 3.64
C ARG A 113 -2.21 -30.20 2.78
N GLU A 114 -2.08 -31.38 3.37
CA GLU A 114 -2.10 -32.61 2.61
C GLU A 114 -3.54 -32.89 2.15
N LEU A 115 -3.76 -32.94 0.83
CA LEU A 115 -5.08 -33.23 0.28
C LEU A 115 -5.44 -34.71 0.51
N ASP A 116 -6.04 -35.04 1.66
CA ASP A 116 -6.76 -36.30 1.85
C ASP A 116 -8.18 -36.17 1.28
N ARG A 117 -8.52 -37.04 0.33
CA ARG A 117 -9.84 -37.12 -0.30
C ARG A 117 -10.94 -37.55 0.68
N ASN A 118 -10.58 -38.10 1.84
CA ASN A 118 -11.53 -38.62 2.83
C ASN A 118 -11.80 -37.65 3.99
N ASP A 119 -11.13 -36.50 4.03
CA ASP A 119 -11.35 -35.48 5.05
C ASP A 119 -12.35 -34.41 4.54
N PRO A 120 -13.53 -34.27 5.16
CA PRO A 120 -14.59 -33.38 4.68
C PRO A 120 -14.33 -31.89 4.93
N ASP A 121 -13.45 -31.52 5.86
CA ASP A 121 -13.20 -30.10 6.13
C ASP A 121 -12.21 -29.57 5.10
N THR A 122 -12.68 -28.94 4.03
CA THR A 122 -11.81 -28.39 2.97
C THR A 122 -11.10 -27.09 3.35
N THR A 123 -11.40 -26.55 4.54
CA THR A 123 -10.89 -25.25 5.01
C THR A 123 -9.76 -25.36 6.02
N ALA A 124 -9.55 -26.54 6.60
CA ALA A 124 -8.42 -26.80 7.49
C ALA A 124 -7.06 -26.75 6.76
N GLY A 125 -6.07 -26.16 7.43
CA GLY A 125 -4.67 -26.10 7.01
C GLY A 125 -3.74 -26.06 8.22
N GLU A 126 -2.53 -26.56 8.05
CA GLU A 126 -1.46 -26.60 9.04
C GLU A 126 -0.50 -25.44 8.81
N ASP A 127 -0.24 -24.66 9.85
CA ASP A 127 0.78 -23.63 9.83
C ASP A 127 2.18 -24.25 9.87
N VAL A 128 2.97 -24.04 8.81
CA VAL A 128 4.36 -24.52 8.70
C VAL A 128 5.39 -23.41 8.90
N GLY A 129 4.96 -22.26 9.44
CA GLY A 129 5.81 -21.13 9.80
C GLY A 129 5.97 -20.08 8.70
N ILE A 130 6.72 -19.02 9.06
CA ILE A 130 6.97 -17.86 8.22
C ILE A 130 8.00 -18.21 7.14
N ASP A 131 7.69 -17.95 5.87
CA ASP A 131 8.57 -18.27 4.73
C ASP A 131 9.68 -17.23 4.48
N GLY A 132 9.85 -16.28 5.39
CA GLY A 132 10.93 -15.27 5.37
C GLY A 132 10.86 -14.23 4.25
N ALA A 133 9.88 -14.29 3.37
CA ALA A 133 9.57 -13.23 2.41
C ALA A 133 8.72 -12.13 3.06
N ALA A 134 8.69 -10.94 2.44
CA ALA A 134 7.74 -9.90 2.79
C ALA A 134 6.30 -10.45 2.72
N ALA A 135 5.53 -10.27 3.79
CA ALA A 135 4.13 -10.62 3.84
C ALA A 135 3.31 -9.54 3.11
N SER A 136 2.27 -9.94 2.38
CA SER A 136 1.28 -8.94 1.94
C SER A 136 0.52 -8.39 3.15
N ALA A 137 -0.16 -7.25 2.98
CA ALA A 137 -0.98 -6.69 4.06
C ALA A 137 -2.02 -7.69 4.59
N GLU A 138 -2.63 -8.49 3.71
CA GLU A 138 -3.60 -9.51 4.10
C GLU A 138 -2.94 -10.66 4.87
N GLU A 139 -1.75 -11.08 4.47
CA GLU A 139 -1.04 -12.15 5.15
C GLU A 139 -0.52 -11.69 6.52
N ALA A 140 -0.05 -10.44 6.62
CA ALA A 140 0.42 -9.83 7.86
C ALA A 140 -0.72 -9.69 8.90
N ALA A 141 -1.97 -9.57 8.45
CA ALA A 141 -3.13 -9.45 9.33
C ALA A 141 -3.58 -10.77 9.98
N MET A 142 -3.12 -11.94 9.49
CA MET A 142 -3.57 -13.25 9.98
C MET A 142 -2.80 -13.69 11.24
N HIS A 143 -3.54 -14.15 12.27
CA HIS A 143 -2.99 -14.57 13.56
C HIS A 143 -3.53 -15.93 14.01
N VAL A 144 -2.74 -16.67 14.79
CA VAL A 144 -3.13 -17.96 15.38
C VAL A 144 -3.77 -17.75 16.74
N VAL A 145 -4.96 -18.34 16.92
CA VAL A 145 -5.65 -18.43 18.21
C VAL A 145 -5.42 -19.83 18.78
N PRO A 146 -4.73 -19.98 19.92
CA PRO A 146 -4.44 -21.29 20.50
C PRO A 146 -5.68 -21.91 21.17
N ASP A 147 -5.87 -23.23 20.98
CA ASP A 147 -6.95 -23.97 21.62
C ASP A 147 -6.80 -23.94 23.16
N GLY A 148 -7.79 -23.37 23.85
CA GLY A 148 -7.93 -23.46 25.31
C GLY A 148 -7.56 -22.22 26.13
N GLN A 149 -7.40 -21.05 25.51
CA GLN A 149 -7.47 -19.79 26.25
C GLN A 149 -8.93 -19.35 26.40
N VAL A 150 -9.45 -19.46 27.63
CA VAL A 150 -10.61 -18.73 28.15
C VAL A 150 -10.16 -17.81 29.26
#